data_AF-A0A2W4XPX9-F1
#
_entry.id   AF-A0A2W4XPX9-F1
#
_cell.length_a   1.000
_cell.length_b   1.000
_cell.length_c   1.000
_cell.angle_alpha   90.00
_cell.angle_beta   90.00
_cell.angle_gamma   90.00
#
_symmetry.space_group_name_H-M   'P 1'
#
loop_
_entity.id
_entity.type
_entity.pdbx_description
1 polymer ?
#
loop_
_entity_poly.entity_id
_entity_poly.type
_entity_poly.pdbx_seq_one_letter_code
_entity_poly.pdbx_strand_id
1 'polypeptide(L)' 'MGTAASGESVSVNTSSIRLSGSSVDFEYKIGEELIVASADCGENRWYVEEYGWYSPQSSATQAMLNFVCQ' A
#
# COMPACT_ATOMS: atom_id res chain seq x y z
N MET A 1 -9.19 -4.99 -2.54
CA MET A 1 -9.25 -4.01 -1.43
C MET A 1 -10.21 -4.51 -0.36
N GLY A 2 -9.96 -4.20 0.92
CA GLY A 2 -10.63 -4.84 2.07
C GLY A 2 -10.61 -3.94 3.31
N THR A 3 -10.65 -4.56 4.49
CA THR A 3 -10.76 -3.85 5.79
C THR A 3 -9.42 -3.92 6.53
N ALA A 4 -9.00 -2.80 7.12
CA ALA A 4 -7.84 -2.73 8.00
C ALA A 4 -8.10 -3.48 9.31
N ALA A 5 -7.04 -3.74 10.09
CA ALA A 5 -7.16 -4.39 11.40
C ALA A 5 -8.04 -3.58 12.38
N SER A 6 -8.15 -2.26 12.18
CA SER A 6 -9.04 -1.36 12.92
C SER A 6 -10.53 -1.51 12.56
N GLY A 7 -10.88 -2.26 11.52
CA GLY A 7 -12.25 -2.36 10.99
C GLY A 7 -12.58 -1.30 9.94
N GLU A 8 -11.63 -0.43 9.60
CA GLU A 8 -11.83 0.65 8.62
C GLU A 8 -11.61 0.18 7.18
N SER A 9 -12.30 0.83 6.24
CA SER A 9 -12.15 0.50 4.82
C SER A 9 -10.81 0.99 4.28
N VAL A 10 -10.15 0.14 3.49
CA VAL A 10 -8.90 0.48 2.80
C VAL A 10 -9.19 0.78 1.33
N SER A 11 -8.73 1.92 0.84
CA SER A 11 -8.87 2.30 -0.58
C SER A 11 -7.57 2.87 -1.13
N VAL A 12 -7.26 2.61 -2.40
CA VAL A 12 -6.06 3.12 -3.07
C VAL A 12 -6.46 4.29 -3.97
N ASN A 13 -5.69 5.37 -3.95
CA ASN A 13 -5.79 6.43 -4.94
C ASN A 13 -5.07 5.99 -6.21
N THR A 14 -5.81 5.47 -7.19
CA THR A 14 -5.23 4.94 -8.44
C THR A 14 -4.44 5.99 -9.23
N SER A 15 -4.83 7.25 -9.12
CA SER A 15 -4.20 8.36 -9.85
C SER A 15 -2.85 8.77 -9.28
N SER A 16 -2.51 8.35 -8.05
CA SER A 16 -1.21 8.64 -7.43
C SER A 16 -0.16 7.56 -7.66
N ILE A 17 -0.57 6.41 -8.23
CA ILE A 17 0.33 5.29 -8.53
C ILE A 17 1.34 5.74 -9.59
N ARG A 18 2.63 5.70 -9.25
CA ARG A 18 3.73 6.04 -10.16
C ARG A 18 4.97 5.20 -9.88
N LEU A 19 5.69 4.86 -10.94
CA LEU A 19 7.00 4.23 -10.80
C LEU A 19 8.04 5.23 -10.26
N SER A 20 8.80 4.80 -9.27
CA SER A 20 9.84 5.54 -8.58
C SER A 20 11.08 4.65 -8.45
N GLY A 21 11.92 4.67 -9.48
CA GLY A 21 13.06 3.75 -9.60
C GLY A 21 12.60 2.29 -9.73
N SER A 22 12.98 1.45 -8.77
CA SER A 22 12.55 0.04 -8.67
C SER A 22 11.31 -0.16 -7.78
N SER A 23 10.75 0.92 -7.23
CA SER A 23 9.56 0.89 -6.38
C SER A 23 8.38 1.57 -7.08
N VAL A 24 7.18 1.36 -6.56
CA VAL A 24 5.95 2.04 -6.97
C VAL A 24 5.47 2.90 -5.82
N ASP A 25 5.45 4.21 -6.00
CA ASP A 25 4.88 5.13 -5.03
C ASP A 25 3.37 5.22 -5.24
N PHE A 26 2.61 5.27 -4.16
CA PHE A 26 1.16 5.38 -4.20
C PHE A 26 0.62 5.96 -2.89
N GLU A 27 -0.61 6.43 -2.94
CA GLU A 27 -1.35 6.87 -1.76
C GLU A 27 -2.53 5.92 -1.53
N TYR A 28 -2.80 5.63 -0.27
CA TYR A 28 -3.96 4.86 0.13
C TYR A 28 -4.62 5.50 1.36
N LYS A 29 -5.88 5.16 1.59
CA LYS A 29 -6.64 5.61 2.75
C LYS A 29 -7.02 4.44 3.64
N ILE A 30 -6.94 4.67 4.94
CA ILE A 30 -7.60 3.85 5.97
C ILE A 30 -8.64 4.76 6.62
N GLY A 31 -9.92 4.49 6.39
CA GLY A 31 -10.98 5.41 6.81
C GLY A 31 -10.82 6.77 6.14
N GLU A 32 -10.56 7.82 6.92
CA GLU A 32 -10.28 9.19 6.42
C GLU A 32 -8.79 9.54 6.37
N GLU A 33 -7.93 8.71 6.95
CA GLU A 33 -6.48 8.92 7.00
C GLU A 33 -5.87 8.65 5.63
N LEU A 34 -5.12 9.62 5.08
CA LEU A 34 -4.36 9.47 3.84
C LEU A 34 -2.90 9.14 4.18
N ILE A 35 -2.40 8.04 3.61
CA ILE A 35 -1.06 7.55 3.86
C ILE A 35 -0.33 7.41 2.54
N VAL A 36 0.93 7.88 2.51
CA VAL A 36 1.85 7.73 1.38
C VAL A 36 2.71 6.51 1.61
N ALA A 37 2.85 5.66 0.59
CA ALA A 37 3.66 4.45 0.65
C ALA A 37 4.40 4.18 -0.65
N SER A 38 5.44 3.34 -0.55
CA SER A 38 6.19 2.83 -1.70
C SER A 38 6.22 1.31 -1.67
N ALA A 39 5.82 0.64 -2.74
CA ALA A 39 5.86 -0.81 -2.88
C ALA A 39 7.11 -1.25 -3.66
N ASP A 40 7.81 -2.24 -3.12
CA ASP A 40 8.82 -3.03 -3.84
C ASP A 40 8.14 -4.29 -4.35
N CYS A 41 7.71 -4.24 -5.60
CA CYS A 41 6.96 -5.31 -6.26
C CYS A 41 7.80 -6.57 -6.52
N GLY A 42 9.13 -6.46 -6.52
CA GLY A 42 10.03 -7.60 -6.70
C GLY A 42 10.19 -8.42 -5.42
N GLU A 43 10.20 -7.76 -4.27
CA GLU A 43 10.41 -8.40 -2.96
C GLU A 43 9.11 -8.58 -2.15
N ASN A 44 7.96 -8.15 -2.68
CA ASN A 44 6.68 -8.14 -1.96
C ASN A 44 6.78 -7.43 -0.60
N ARG A 45 7.43 -6.26 -0.61
CA ARG A 45 7.57 -5.38 0.54
C ARG A 45 6.97 -4.03 0.21
N TRP A 46 6.68 -3.28 1.25
CA TRP A 46 6.34 -1.88 1.10
C TRP A 46 6.86 -1.07 2.27
N TYR A 47 7.02 0.22 2.00
CA TYR A 47 7.51 1.24 2.90
C TYR A 47 6.36 2.17 3.26
N VAL A 48 6.18 2.39 4.56
CA VAL A 48 5.31 3.45 5.09
C VAL A 48 6.18 4.31 5.99
N GLU A 49 6.11 5.64 5.86
CA GLU A 49 7.03 6.58 6.51
C GLU A 49 7.20 6.32 8.02
N GLU A 50 6.12 5.99 8.72
CA GLU A 50 6.14 5.75 10.18
C GLU A 50 6.62 4.35 10.60
N TYR A 51 6.60 3.36 9.70
CA TYR A 51 6.88 1.95 10.02
C TYR A 51 8.12 1.40 9.32
N GLY A 52 8.62 2.08 8.29
CA GLY A 52 9.71 1.59 7.46
C GLY A 52 9.26 0.49 6.49
N TRP A 53 10.23 -0.31 6.04
CA TRP A 53 9.99 -1.45 5.14
C TRP A 53 9.47 -2.66 5.90
N TYR A 54 8.38 -3.26 5.43
CA TYR A 54 7.88 -4.52 5.97
C TYR A 54 7.16 -5.37 4.91
N SER A 55 6.99 -6.66 5.20
CA SER A 55 6.21 -7.59 4.38
C SER A 55 4.83 -7.80 5.01
N PRO A 56 3.76 -7.29 4.41
CA PRO A 56 2.45 -7.34 5.04
C PRO A 56 1.85 -8.75 5.03
N GLN A 57 1.35 -9.16 6.20
CA GLN A 57 0.73 -10.47 6.41
C GLN A 57 -0.80 -10.44 6.25
N SER A 58 -1.43 -9.26 6.24
CA SER A 58 -2.88 -9.14 6.11
C SER A 58 -3.31 -9.36 4.65
N SER A 59 -4.45 -10.02 4.46
CA SER A 59 -5.04 -10.23 3.13
C SER A 59 -5.41 -8.91 2.44
N ALA A 60 -5.85 -7.90 3.21
CA ALA A 60 -6.20 -6.59 2.70
C ALA A 60 -4.99 -5.87 2.08
N THR A 61 -3.86 -5.87 2.80
CA THR A 61 -2.64 -5.21 2.33
C THR A 61 -1.97 -6.00 1.19
N GLN A 62 -1.99 -7.34 1.21
CA GLN A 62 -1.53 -8.14 0.07
C GLN A 62 -2.35 -7.86 -1.19
N ALA A 63 -3.68 -7.75 -1.08
CA ALA A 63 -4.54 -7.38 -2.21
C ALA A 63 -4.25 -5.97 -2.73
N MET A 64 -3.82 -5.05 -1.85
CA MET A 64 -3.39 -3.71 -2.23
C MET A 64 -2.06 -3.73 -2.99
N LEU A 65 -1.05 -4.44 -2.48
CA LEU A 65 0.23 -4.57 -3.20
C LEU A 65 0.05 -5.22 -4.56
N ASN A 66 -0.75 -6.28 -4.64
CA ASN A 66 -1.07 -6.92 -5.93
C ASN A 66 -1.75 -5.97 -6.91
N PHE A 67 -2.53 -4.99 -6.42
CA PHE A 67 -3.19 -4.00 -7.27
C PHE A 67 -2.24 -2.91 -7.75
N VAL A 68 -1.35 -2.44 -6.87
CA VAL A 68 -0.37 -1.39 -7.18
C VAL A 68 0.77 -1.91 -8.07
N CYS A 69 1.10 -3.19 -7.95
CA CYS A 69 2.17 -3.84 -8.70
C CYS A 69 1.74 -4.44 -10.06
N GLN A 70 0.52 -4.14 -10.53
CA GLN A 70 0.05 -4.48 -11.87
C GLN A 70 0.51 -3.46 -12.91
#